data_AF-A0A2Z5X2E1-F1
#
_entry.id   AF-A0A2Z5X2E1-F1
#
_cell.length_a   1.000
_cell.length_b   1.000
_cell.length_c   1.000
_cell.angle_alpha   90.00
_cell.angle_beta   90.00
_cell.angle_gamma   90.00
#
_symmetry.space_group_name_H-M   'P 1'
#
loop_
_entity.id
_entity.type
_entity.pdbx_description
1 polymer ?
#
loop_
_entity_poly.entity_id
_entity_poly.type
_entity_poly.pdbx_seq_one_letter_code
_entity_poly.pdbx_strand_id
1 'polypeptide(L)' 'MQEAITINLPVDVKASLELRSKIEAISSTELIERVVREYLLVRQFRSLRKKMLNKADLQGGFRDEDIFEMVS' A
#
# COMPACT_ATOMS: atom_id res chain seq x y z
N MET A 1 9.76 -10.02 14.12
CA MET A 1 9.19 -11.36 14.41
C MET A 1 8.36 -11.73 13.19
N GLN A 2 8.53 -12.93 12.66
CA GLN A 2 7.79 -13.42 11.49
C GLN A 2 6.73 -14.41 11.96
N GLU A 3 5.49 -14.25 11.52
CA GLU A 3 4.38 -15.18 11.78
C GLU A 3 3.98 -15.84 10.47
N ALA A 4 3.85 -17.18 10.49
CA ALA A 4 3.46 -17.93 9.32
C ALA A 4 1.94 -17.86 9.12
N ILE A 5 1.50 -17.53 7.91
CA ILE A 5 0.10 -17.55 7.52
C ILE A 5 -0.07 -18.61 6.44
N THR A 6 -0.98 -19.56 6.67
CA THR A 6 -1.37 -20.53 5.64
C THR A 6 -2.62 -20.03 4.94
N ILE A 7 -2.57 -19.92 3.61
CA ILE A 7 -3.70 -19.46 2.78
C ILE A 7 -3.96 -20.44 1.65
N ASN A 8 -5.24 -20.63 1.32
CA ASN A 8 -5.64 -21.36 0.12
C ASN A 8 -5.81 -20.35 -1.02
N LEU A 9 -5.10 -20.59 -2.13
CA LEU A 9 -5.17 -19.77 -3.33
C LEU A 9 -5.77 -20.58 -4.49
N PRO A 10 -6.55 -19.94 -5.37
CA PRO A 10 -6.90 -20.53 -6.66
C PRO A 10 -5.65 -20.98 -7.44
N VAL A 11 -5.78 -22.06 -8.20
CA VAL A 11 -4.65 -22.70 -8.90
C VAL A 11 -4.01 -21.75 -9.92
N ASP A 12 -4.83 -20.98 -10.63
CA ASP A 12 -4.43 -19.95 -11.58
C ASP A 12 -3.64 -18.81 -10.93
N VAL A 13 -4.07 -18.37 -9.74
CA VAL A 13 -3.38 -17.33 -8.97
C VAL A 13 -2.01 -17.82 -8.52
N LYS A 14 -1.93 -19.06 -8.00
CA LYS A 14 -0.66 -19.67 -7.60
C LYS A 14 0.30 -19.77 -8.79
N ALA A 15 -0.17 -20.26 -9.94
CA ALA A 15 0.64 -20.38 -11.15
C ALA A 15 1.16 -19.02 -11.63
N SER A 16 0.32 -17.99 -11.61
CA SER A 16 0.70 -16.61 -11.98
C SER A 16 1.77 -16.04 -11.04
N LEU A 17 1.68 -16.36 -9.75
CA LEU A 17 2.61 -15.90 -8.73
C LEU A 17 3.98 -16.58 -8.87
N GLU A 18 4.00 -17.89 -9.13
CA GLU A 18 5.25 -18.63 -9.43
C GLU A 18 5.92 -18.14 -10.70
N LEU A 19 5.15 -17.84 -11.75
CA LEU A 19 5.68 -17.28 -12.99
C LEU A 19 6.36 -15.92 -12.76
N ARG A 20 5.70 -15.01 -12.03
CA ARG A 20 6.27 -13.71 -11.68
C ARG A 20 7.50 -13.83 -10.79
N SER A 21 7.46 -14.70 -9.80
CA SER A 21 8.60 -15.01 -8.92
C SER A 21 9.83 -15.44 -9.75
N LYS A 22 9.64 -16.29 -10.77
CA LYS A 22 10.73 -16.68 -11.68
C LYS A 22 11.26 -15.52 -12.52
N ILE A 23 10.38 -14.68 -13.06
CA ILE A 23 10.76 -13.51 -13.88
C ILE A 23 11.57 -12.51 -13.04
N GLU A 24 11.18 -12.28 -11.80
CA GLU A 24 11.82 -11.33 -10.89
C GLU A 24 13.01 -11.92 -10.12
N ALA A 25 13.30 -13.22 -10.29
CA ALA A 25 14.37 -13.96 -9.60
C ALA A 25 14.30 -13.86 -8.06
N ILE A 26 13.09 -13.77 -7.50
CA ILE A 26 12.83 -13.76 -6.05
C ILE A 26 11.92 -14.91 -5.66
N SER A 27 11.88 -15.29 -4.38
CA SER A 27 11.00 -16.36 -3.92
C SER A 27 9.52 -15.97 -3.96
N SER A 28 8.61 -16.94 -4.11
CA SER A 28 7.17 -16.70 -4.03
C SER A 28 6.76 -16.06 -2.70
N THR A 29 7.40 -16.47 -1.59
CA THR A 29 7.15 -15.91 -0.25
C THR A 29 7.54 -14.43 -0.18
N GLU A 30 8.72 -14.09 -0.69
CA GLU A 30 9.19 -12.70 -0.74
C GLU A 30 8.29 -11.82 -1.61
N LEU A 31 7.88 -12.33 -2.78
CA LEU A 31 6.94 -11.65 -3.65
C LEU A 31 5.60 -11.39 -2.93
N ILE A 32 5.06 -12.40 -2.23
CA ILE A 32 3.82 -12.26 -1.46
C ILE A 32 3.99 -11.22 -0.36
N GLU A 33 5.07 -11.28 0.42
CA GLU A 33 5.34 -10.32 1.49
C GLU A 33 5.39 -8.88 0.95
N ARG A 34 6.12 -8.67 -0.16
CA ARG A 34 6.23 -7.37 -0.82
C ARG A 34 4.87 -6.83 -1.25
N VAL A 35 4.09 -7.65 -1.96
CA VAL A 35 2.77 -7.26 -2.48
C VAL A 35 1.78 -6.98 -1.35
N VAL A 36 1.76 -7.79 -0.28
CA VAL A 36 0.89 -7.58 0.88
C VAL A 36 1.25 -6.27 1.58
N ARG A 37 2.54 -6.00 1.80
CA ARG A 37 3.00 -4.75 2.42
C ARG A 37 2.63 -3.53 1.58
N GLU A 38 2.86 -3.58 0.27
CA GLU A 38 2.53 -2.50 -0.65
C GLU A 38 1.03 -2.22 -0.67
N TYR A 39 0.20 -3.27 -0.76
CA TYR A 39 -1.25 -3.15 -0.73
C TYR A 39 -1.77 -2.48 0.55
N LEU A 40 -1.27 -2.91 1.71
CA LEU A 40 -1.65 -2.36 3.00
C LEU A 40 -1.22 -0.89 3.13
N LEU A 41 -0.01 -0.55 2.68
CA LEU A 41 0.53 0.80 2.74
C LEU A 41 -0.29 1.77 1.87
N VAL A 42 -0.64 1.37 0.64
CA VAL A 42 -1.49 2.19 -0.24
C VAL A 42 -2.87 2.42 0.38
N ARG A 43 -3.48 1.40 1.00
CA ARG A 43 -4.76 1.56 1.69
C ARG A 43 -4.66 2.46 2.91
N GLN A 44 -3.61 2.30 3.72
CA GLN A 44 -3.38 3.14 4.89
C GLN A 44 -3.20 4.61 4.49
N PHE A 45 -2.39 4.86 3.47
CA PHE A 45 -2.17 6.21 2.94
C PHE A 45 -3.46 6.83 2.41
N ARG A 46 -4.25 6.10 1.60
CA ARG A 46 -5.55 6.59 1.09
C ARG A 46 -6.52 6.92 2.22
N SER A 47 -6.59 6.06 3.25
CA SER A 47 -7.42 6.29 4.43
C SER A 47 -6.98 7.53 5.21
N LEU A 48 -5.67 7.68 5.42
CA LEU A 48 -5.10 8.84 6.09
C LEU A 48 -5.37 10.13 5.30
N ARG A 49 -5.11 10.12 3.99
CA ARG A 49 -5.37 11.26 3.10
C ARG A 49 -6.84 11.68 3.18
N LYS A 50 -7.78 10.74 3.10
CA LYS A 50 -9.22 11.04 3.22
C LYS A 50 -9.53 11.73 4.55
N LYS A 51 -8.96 11.25 5.66
CA LYS A 51 -9.16 11.88 6.98
C LYS A 51 -8.58 13.29 7.04
N MET A 52 -7.40 13.51 6.46
CA MET A 52 -6.73 14.81 6.48
C MET A 52 -7.43 15.83 5.58
N LEU A 53 -7.86 15.43 4.38
CA LEU A 53 -8.66 16.30 3.50
C LEU A 53 -9.97 16.71 4.16
N ASN A 54 -10.70 15.76 4.76
CA ASN A 54 -11.92 16.10 5.50
C ASN A 54 -11.68 17.10 6.64
N LYS A 55 -10.53 17.00 7.35
CA LYS A 55 -10.16 17.96 8.39
C LYS A 55 -9.85 19.34 7.80
N ALA A 56 -9.12 19.38 6.69
CA ALA A 56 -8.80 20.62 5.98
C ALA A 56 -10.08 21.32 5.48
N ASP A 57 -10.99 20.58 4.85
CA ASP A 57 -12.26 21.13 4.35
C ASP A 57 -13.09 21.76 5.48
N LEU A 58 -13.15 21.10 6.65
CA LEU A 58 -13.84 21.64 7.84
C LEU A 58 -13.20 22.92 8.39
N GLN A 59 -11.92 23.17 8.08
CA GLN A 59 -11.18 24.36 8.48
C GLN A 59 -11.16 25.45 7.40
N GLY A 60 -11.87 25.25 6.28
CA GLY A 60 -11.94 26.21 5.16
C GLY A 60 -11.08 25.85 3.95
N GLY A 61 -10.39 24.70 3.97
CA GLY A 61 -9.44 24.28 2.94
C GLY A 61 -8.08 24.96 3.09
N PHE A 62 -7.04 24.37 2.49
CA PHE A 62 -5.72 24.99 2.34
C PHE A 62 -5.35 25.00 0.86
N ARG A 63 -4.89 26.15 0.36
CA ARG A 63 -4.25 26.28 -0.95
C ARG A 63 -2.76 25.99 -0.82
N ASP A 64 -2.13 25.74 -1.95
CA ASP A 64 -0.68 25.52 -2.00
C ASP A 64 0.08 26.77 -1.51
N GLU A 65 -0.45 27.97 -1.76
CA GLU A 65 0.10 29.22 -1.21
C GLU A 65 0.03 29.25 0.32
N ASP A 66 -1.10 28.84 0.92
CA ASP A 66 -1.29 28.81 2.38
C ASP A 66 -0.29 27.86 3.04
N ILE A 67 -0.03 26.72 2.40
CA ILE A 67 0.95 25.74 2.90
C ILE A 67 2.37 26.31 2.78
N PHE A 68 2.69 26.96 1.66
CA PHE A 68 4.02 27.54 1.42
C PHE A 68 4.38 28.61 2.47
N GLU A 69 3.44 29.49 2.81
CA GLU A 69 3.62 30.49 3.87
C GLU A 69 3.79 29.88 5.27
N MET A 70 3.25 28.68 5.53
CA MET A 70 3.36 28.03 6.84
C MET A 70 4.68 27.30 7.08
N VAL A 71 5.36 26.84 6.02
CA VAL A 71 6.54 25.96 6.13
C VAL A 71 7.85 26.59 5.66
N SER A 72 7.81 27.81 5.10
CA SER A 72 8.98 28.58 4.64
C SER A 72 9.18 29.83 5.49
#